data_AF-A0A7L4TM13-F1
#
_entry.id   AF-A0A7L4TM13-F1
#
_cell.length_a   1.000
_cell.length_b   1.000
_cell.length_c   1.000
_cell.angle_alpha   90.00
_cell.angle_beta   90.00
_cell.angle_gamma   90.00
#
_symmetry.space_group_name_H-M   'P 1'
#
loop_
_entity.id
_entity.type
_entity.pdbx_description
1 polymer ?
#
loop_
_entity_poly.entity_id
_entity_poly.type
_entity_poly.pdbx_seq_one_letter_code
_entity_poly.pdbx_strand_id
1 'polypeptide(L)'
;LILSVVFQLAHVVEVTTNPSPNELREMDNTWAIHQLFTTTNFAPKNAILNWYTGGLNHQIEHHIFTNISHIHYGKIAKIVKETAKECILPYYEYKTMTSAVIAHFKHLRELGMKPELA
;
A
#
# COMPACT_ATOMS: atom_id res chain seq x y z
N LEU A 1 6.13 10.11 15.31
CA LEU A 1 5.66 10.97 14.20
C LEU A 1 6.08 10.46 12.83
N ILE A 2 7.38 10.38 12.50
CA ILE A 2 7.85 9.94 11.16
C ILE A 2 7.32 8.55 10.75
N LEU A 3 7.47 7.56 11.62
CA LEU A 3 7.01 6.19 11.33
C LEU A 3 5.50 6.13 11.06
N SER A 4 4.72 6.91 11.82
CA SER A 4 3.25 7.03 11.64
C SER A 4 2.89 7.56 10.26
N VAL A 5 3.60 8.58 9.77
CA VAL A 5 3.36 9.12 8.43
C VAL A 5 3.68 8.07 7.38
N VAL A 6 4.84 7.40 7.47
CA VAL A 6 5.25 6.34 6.53
C VAL A 6 4.19 5.25 6.39
N PHE A 7 3.66 4.72 7.51
CA PHE A 7 2.60 3.70 7.46
C PHE A 7 1.28 4.25 6.93
N GLN A 8 0.89 5.48 7.30
CA GLN A 8 -0.34 6.08 6.80
C GLN A 8 -0.30 6.31 5.28
N LEU A 9 0.85 6.66 4.71
CA LEU A 9 0.99 6.79 3.25
C LEU A 9 0.82 5.46 2.51
N ALA A 10 1.07 4.34 3.18
CA ALA A 10 0.93 2.99 2.60
C ALA A 10 -0.50 2.41 2.74
N HIS A 11 -1.31 2.88 3.69
CA HIS A 11 -2.58 2.25 4.04
C HIS A 11 -3.79 3.18 4.12
N VAL A 12 -3.59 4.51 4.19
CA VAL A 12 -4.66 5.48 4.39
C VAL A 12 -4.71 6.42 3.19
N VAL A 13 -5.07 5.86 2.04
CA VAL A 13 -5.18 6.56 0.75
C VAL A 13 -6.43 6.09 -0.01
N GLU A 14 -6.93 6.91 -0.92
CA GLU A 14 -8.19 6.65 -1.64
C GLU A 14 -8.21 5.36 -2.49
N VAL A 15 -7.03 4.90 -2.95
CA VAL A 15 -6.92 3.73 -3.85
C VAL A 15 -6.97 2.40 -3.10
N THR A 16 -6.67 2.41 -1.80
CA THR A 16 -6.71 1.19 -0.98
C THR A 16 -8.13 0.94 -0.47
N THR A 17 -8.49 -0.32 -0.33
CA THR A 17 -9.79 -0.73 0.19
C THR A 17 -9.68 -1.17 1.65
N ASN A 18 -10.79 -1.12 2.38
CA ASN A 18 -10.91 -1.68 3.74
C ASN A 18 -12.02 -2.75 3.73
N PRO A 19 -11.73 -3.96 3.22
CA PRO A 19 -12.73 -5.00 3.08
C PRO A 19 -13.25 -5.44 4.45
N SER A 20 -14.56 -5.62 4.56
CA SER A 20 -15.21 -6.16 5.76
C SER A 20 -15.31 -7.68 5.68
N PRO A 21 -15.29 -8.39 6.82
CA PRO A 21 -15.48 -9.83 6.82
C PRO A 21 -16.93 -10.19 6.44
N ASN A 22 -17.10 -11.39 5.90
CA ASN A 22 -18.41 -11.96 5.58
C ASN A 22 -19.19 -12.35 6.85
N GLU A 23 -20.43 -12.86 6.69
CA GLU A 23 -21.31 -13.25 7.81
C GLU A 23 -20.69 -14.30 8.74
N LEU A 24 -19.77 -15.13 8.22
CA LEU A 24 -19.04 -16.14 8.98
C LEU A 24 -17.78 -15.58 9.68
N ARG A 25 -17.54 -14.28 9.59
CA ARG A 25 -16.35 -13.58 10.09
C ARG A 25 -15.05 -13.94 9.36
N GLU A 26 -15.15 -14.33 8.10
CA GLU A 26 -14.01 -14.68 7.26
C GLU A 26 -13.73 -13.59 6.22
N MET A 27 -12.48 -13.49 5.77
CA MET A 27 -12.09 -12.62 4.66
C MET A 27 -12.10 -13.43 3.36
N ASP A 28 -12.77 -12.93 2.33
CA ASP A 28 -12.87 -13.65 1.04
C ASP A 28 -11.53 -13.71 0.27
N ASN A 29 -10.63 -12.75 0.54
CA ASN A 29 -9.31 -12.69 -0.09
C ASN A 29 -8.29 -13.56 0.63
N THR A 30 -7.47 -14.29 -0.13
CA THR A 30 -6.25 -14.88 0.42
C THR A 30 -5.34 -13.78 0.94
N TRP A 31 -4.44 -14.12 1.86
CA TRP A 31 -3.56 -13.15 2.51
C TRP A 31 -2.78 -12.27 1.50
N ALA A 32 -2.17 -12.86 0.47
CA ALA A 32 -1.41 -12.09 -0.52
C ALA A 32 -2.31 -11.15 -1.35
N ILE A 33 -3.48 -11.63 -1.76
CA ILE A 33 -4.47 -10.82 -2.47
C ILE A 33 -4.92 -9.65 -1.58
N HIS A 34 -5.19 -9.93 -0.31
CA HIS A 34 -5.58 -8.90 0.65
C HIS A 34 -4.54 -7.78 0.72
N GLN A 35 -3.24 -8.09 0.79
CA GLN A 35 -2.18 -7.08 0.80
C GLN A 35 -2.19 -6.20 -0.45
N LEU A 36 -2.47 -6.76 -1.64
CA LEU A 36 -2.56 -5.98 -2.88
C LEU A 36 -3.75 -4.99 -2.89
N PHE A 37 -4.83 -5.30 -2.20
CA PHE A 37 -6.02 -4.45 -2.11
C PHE A 37 -5.95 -3.38 -1.01
N THR A 38 -5.22 -3.64 0.07
CA THR A 38 -5.21 -2.81 1.28
C THR A 38 -3.91 -2.02 1.48
N THR A 39 -2.97 -2.14 0.54
CA THR A 39 -1.63 -1.54 0.65
C THR A 39 -1.23 -0.85 -0.66
N THR A 40 -0.53 0.27 -0.55
CA THR A 40 0.14 0.95 -1.66
C THR A 40 1.63 1.12 -1.38
N ASN A 41 2.43 1.08 -2.43
CA ASN A 41 3.81 1.54 -2.40
C ASN A 41 3.89 3.05 -2.67
N PHE A 42 5.00 3.70 -2.28
CA PHE A 42 5.23 5.11 -2.61
C PHE A 42 6.71 5.42 -2.85
N ALA A 43 6.98 6.23 -3.87
CA ALA A 43 8.33 6.55 -4.33
C ALA A 43 9.32 5.36 -4.38
N PRO A 44 8.95 4.18 -4.91
CA PRO A 44 9.76 2.96 -4.81
C PRO A 44 11.14 3.07 -5.51
N LYS A 45 11.28 4.03 -6.44
CA LYS A 45 12.53 4.30 -7.17
C LYS A 45 13.45 5.31 -6.49
N ASN A 46 13.06 5.89 -5.35
CA ASN A 46 13.88 6.87 -4.63
C ASN A 46 14.84 6.16 -3.67
N ALA A 47 16.12 6.07 -4.06
CA ALA A 47 17.14 5.37 -3.29
C ALA A 47 17.36 5.95 -1.88
N ILE A 48 17.29 7.27 -1.71
CA ILE A 48 17.44 7.93 -0.41
C ILE A 48 16.28 7.54 0.51
N LEU A 49 15.05 7.55 -0.02
CA LEU A 49 13.87 7.17 0.75
C LEU A 49 13.87 5.67 1.08
N ASN A 50 14.26 4.81 0.13
CA ASN A 50 14.40 3.37 0.35
C ASN A 50 15.35 3.08 1.52
N TRP A 51 16.51 3.77 1.56
CA TRP A 51 17.46 3.64 2.67
C TRP A 51 16.90 4.22 3.98
N TYR A 52 16.37 5.43 3.95
CA TYR A 52 15.88 6.14 5.14
C TYR A 52 14.73 5.44 5.83
N THR A 53 13.81 4.84 5.05
CA THR A 53 12.64 4.12 5.58
C THR A 53 12.91 2.64 5.83
N GLY A 54 14.12 2.14 5.55
CA GLY A 54 14.42 0.70 5.60
C GLY A 54 13.55 -0.12 4.64
N GLY A 55 13.16 0.48 3.51
CA GLY A 55 12.30 -0.12 2.49
C GLY A 55 10.81 -0.16 2.81
N LEU A 56 10.35 0.51 3.89
CA LEU A 56 8.92 0.58 4.24
C LEU A 56 8.07 1.36 3.22
N ASN A 57 8.68 1.97 2.22
CA ASN A 57 7.98 2.54 1.08
C ASN A 57 7.67 1.52 -0.04
N HIS A 58 8.11 0.26 0.15
CA HIS A 58 7.73 -0.96 -0.59
C HIS A 58 6.89 -1.87 0.33
N GLN A 59 5.77 -1.36 0.85
CA GLN A 59 4.98 -2.10 1.84
C GLN A 59 4.35 -3.38 1.29
N ILE A 60 3.97 -3.39 0.01
CA ILE A 60 3.41 -4.59 -0.62
C ILE A 60 4.42 -5.74 -0.51
N GLU A 61 5.68 -5.49 -0.86
CA GLU A 61 6.75 -6.49 -0.82
C GLU A 61 7.16 -6.83 0.61
N HIS A 62 7.18 -5.86 1.52
CA HIS A 62 7.44 -6.11 2.93
C HIS A 62 6.41 -7.09 3.54
N HIS A 63 5.13 -6.92 3.20
CA HIS A 63 4.10 -7.84 3.67
C HIS A 63 4.21 -9.19 2.96
N ILE A 64 4.26 -9.25 1.63
CA ILE A 64 4.26 -10.53 0.89
C ILE A 64 5.53 -11.36 1.15
N PHE A 65 6.68 -10.71 1.40
CA PHE A 65 7.98 -11.36 1.58
C PHE A 65 8.67 -10.96 2.90
N THR A 66 8.00 -11.18 4.03
CA THR A 66 8.46 -10.80 5.38
C THR A 66 9.88 -11.26 5.75
N ASN A 67 10.36 -12.35 5.14
CA ASN A 67 11.67 -12.96 5.44
C ASN A 67 12.77 -12.55 4.45
N ILE A 68 12.51 -11.61 3.52
CA ILE A 68 13.51 -11.16 2.54
C ILE A 68 13.99 -9.74 2.90
N SER A 69 15.30 -9.52 2.81
CA SER A 69 15.88 -8.19 3.06
C SER A 69 15.36 -7.14 2.08
N HIS A 70 15.09 -5.94 2.61
CA HIS A 70 14.54 -4.81 1.87
C HIS A 70 15.39 -4.34 0.68
N ILE A 71 16.68 -4.67 0.67
CA ILE A 71 17.56 -4.40 -0.49
C ILE A 71 17.08 -5.08 -1.77
N HIS A 72 16.27 -6.13 -1.64
CA HIS A 72 15.71 -6.89 -2.77
C HIS A 72 14.32 -6.40 -3.19
N TYR A 73 13.64 -5.59 -2.38
CA TYR A 73 12.25 -5.18 -2.64
C TYR A 73 12.10 -4.51 -4.00
N GLY A 74 13.03 -3.65 -4.42
CA GLY A 74 12.96 -3.02 -5.74
C GLY A 74 13.02 -4.00 -6.94
N LYS A 75 13.64 -5.18 -6.77
CA LYS A 75 13.62 -6.25 -7.78
C LYS A 75 12.35 -7.07 -7.69
N ILE A 76 11.95 -7.42 -6.47
CA ILE A 76 10.74 -8.20 -6.16
C ILE A 76 9.49 -7.45 -6.62
N ALA A 77 9.42 -6.14 -6.41
CA ALA A 77 8.31 -5.28 -6.83
C ALA A 77 8.00 -5.39 -8.31
N LYS A 78 9.01 -5.59 -9.17
CA LYS A 78 8.80 -5.81 -10.61
C LYS A 78 8.05 -7.12 -10.86
N ILE A 79 8.50 -8.20 -10.20
CA ILE A 79 7.90 -9.53 -10.29
C ILE A 79 6.47 -9.49 -9.75
N VAL A 80 6.26 -8.92 -8.56
CA VAL A 80 4.92 -8.81 -7.94
C VAL A 80 3.98 -8.02 -8.83
N LYS A 81 4.43 -6.91 -9.41
CA LYS A 81 3.61 -6.09 -10.30
C LYS A 81 3.23 -6.82 -11.60
N GLU A 82 4.16 -7.59 -12.17
CA GLU A 82 3.91 -8.43 -13.35
C GLU A 82 2.91 -9.54 -13.02
N THR A 83 3.12 -10.28 -11.93
CA THR A 83 2.22 -11.35 -11.49
C THR A 83 0.83 -10.82 -11.11
N ALA A 84 0.73 -9.68 -10.41
CA ALA A 84 -0.55 -9.07 -10.09
C ALA A 84 -1.34 -8.75 -11.36
N LYS A 85 -0.67 -8.23 -12.39
CA LYS A 85 -1.29 -7.96 -13.70
C LYS A 85 -1.78 -9.25 -14.39
N GLU A 86 -0.98 -10.31 -14.37
CA GLU A 86 -1.37 -11.62 -14.93
C GLU A 86 -2.60 -12.22 -14.23
N CYS A 87 -2.70 -12.03 -12.92
CA CYS A 87 -3.84 -12.48 -12.11
C CYS A 87 -5.03 -11.51 -12.11
N ILE A 88 -4.97 -10.39 -12.85
CA ILE A 88 -6.02 -9.35 -12.88
C ILE A 88 -6.27 -8.77 -11.47
N LEU A 89 -5.19 -8.57 -10.72
CA LEU A 89 -5.17 -8.00 -9.37
C LEU A 89 -4.55 -6.59 -9.38
N PRO A 90 -4.92 -5.73 -8.42
CA PRO A 90 -4.33 -4.41 -8.31
C PRO A 90 -2.86 -4.46 -7.89
N TYR A 91 -2.13 -3.41 -8.22
CA TYR A 91 -0.82 -3.08 -7.66
C TYR A 91 -0.71 -1.57 -7.56
N TYR A 92 -0.94 -1.03 -6.36
CA TYR A 92 -0.98 0.42 -6.15
C TYR A 92 0.41 0.97 -5.84
N GLU A 93 0.82 2.00 -6.58
CA GLU A 93 2.05 2.74 -6.32
C GLU A 93 1.91 4.24 -6.63
N TYR A 94 2.41 5.08 -5.73
CA TYR A 94 2.64 6.49 -5.99
C TYR A 94 4.07 6.71 -6.48
N LYS A 95 4.25 7.41 -7.60
CA LYS A 95 5.59 7.66 -8.17
C LYS A 95 6.47 8.51 -7.27
N THR A 96 5.88 9.42 -6.48
CA THR A 96 6.59 10.32 -5.57
C THR A 96 5.98 10.31 -4.17
N MET A 97 6.79 10.62 -3.16
CA MET A 97 6.33 10.75 -1.78
C MET A 97 5.30 11.88 -1.67
N THR A 98 5.54 13.00 -2.36
CA THR A 98 4.60 14.13 -2.42
C THR A 98 3.23 13.71 -2.94
N SER A 99 3.15 12.88 -3.98
CA SER A 99 1.85 12.39 -4.47
C SER A 99 1.13 11.52 -3.45
N ALA A 100 1.85 10.68 -2.70
CA ALA A 100 1.26 9.88 -1.62
C ALA A 100 0.76 10.77 -0.47
N VAL A 101 1.53 11.80 -0.08
CA VAL A 101 1.12 12.77 0.95
C VAL A 101 -0.14 13.52 0.54
N ILE A 102 -0.19 14.01 -0.70
CA ILE A 102 -1.38 14.70 -1.22
C ILE A 102 -2.59 13.77 -1.20
N ALA A 103 -2.44 12.53 -1.67
CA ALA A 103 -3.52 11.55 -1.68
C ALA A 103 -4.00 11.21 -0.26
N HIS A 104 -3.08 11.05 0.69
CA HIS A 104 -3.41 10.79 2.09
C HIS A 104 -4.24 11.92 2.70
N PHE A 105 -3.80 13.18 2.58
CA PHE A 105 -4.55 14.31 3.14
C PHE A 105 -5.86 14.59 2.41
N LYS A 106 -5.94 14.32 1.09
CA LYS A 106 -7.20 14.34 0.35
C LYS A 106 -8.17 13.31 0.92
N HIS A 107 -7.72 12.07 1.12
CA HIS A 107 -8.54 11.01 1.68
C HIS A 107 -8.99 11.32 3.12
N LEU A 108 -8.10 11.84 3.97
CA LEU A 108 -8.48 12.30 5.31
C LEU A 108 -9.53 13.40 5.30
N ARG A 109 -9.44 14.35 4.35
CA ARG A 109 -10.45 15.39 4.18
C ARG A 109 -11.80 14.77 3.83
N GLU A 110 -11.83 13.83 2.90
CA GLU A 110 -13.06 13.12 2.51
C GLU A 110 -13.68 12.36 3.69
N LEU A 111 -12.86 11.62 4.45
CA LEU A 111 -13.30 10.92 5.66
C LEU A 111 -13.78 11.87 6.78
N GLY A 112 -13.26 13.09 6.83
CA GLY A 112 -13.66 14.12 7.79
C GLY A 112 -14.89 14.93 7.38
N MET A 113 -15.37 14.79 6.14
CA MET A 113 -16.61 15.43 5.70
C MET A 113 -17.82 14.68 6.25
N LYS A 114 -18.90 15.43 6.54
CA LYS A 114 -20.16 14.82 6.96
C LYS A 114 -20.62 13.87 5.85
N PRO A 115 -20.87 12.58 6.14
CA PRO A 115 -21.34 11.65 5.13
C PRO A 115 -22.64 12.18 4.55
N GLU A 116 -22.68 12.34 3.22
CA GLU A 116 -23.97 12.49 2.53
C GLU A 116 -24.71 11.16 2.70
N LEU A 117 -25.96 11.23 3.16
CA LEU A 117 -26.81 10.04 3.26
C LEU A 117 -26.92 9.44 1.85
N ALA A 118 -26.42 8.22 1.69
CA ALA A 118 -26.54 7.43 0.48
C ALA A 118 -27.99 6.97 0.25
#